data_AF-Q2UHP8-F1
#
_entry.id   AF-Q2UHP8-F1
#
_cell.length_a   1.000
_cell.length_b   1.000
_cell.length_c   1.000
_cell.angle_alpha   90.00
_cell.angle_beta   90.00
_cell.angle_gamma   90.00
#
_symmetry.space_group_name_H-M   'P 1'
#
loop_
_entity.id
_entity.type
_entity.pdbx_description
1 polymer ?
#
loop_
_entity_poly.entity_id
_entity_poly.type
_entity_poly.pdbx_seq_one_letter_code
_entity_poly.pdbx_strand_id
1 'polypeptide(L)'
;MSTTTTVQETITLNQPKGRMALDGKPTNYGDFRDALNRDGYAVVKGAIPLERAKKYADSFYGYLEGFDLGYKRDDPFTVKRAKLPVINEKGMILSYGVTHEKWVWDIRSEPGVVEAFEKVYDDSDLIVSFDVVNVQFPG
;
A
#
# COMPACT_ATOMS: atom_id res chain seq x y z
N MET A 1 2.12 -58.28 -17.21
CA MET A 1 2.29 -57.20 -16.24
C MET A 1 2.72 -55.96 -17.02
N SER A 2 1.85 -54.95 -17.10
CA SER A 2 2.20 -53.69 -17.80
C SER A 2 2.77 -52.71 -16.79
N THR A 3 3.99 -52.26 -17.04
CA THR A 3 4.70 -51.28 -16.20
C THR A 3 4.35 -49.89 -16.71
N THR A 4 3.53 -49.16 -15.96
CA THR A 4 3.26 -47.74 -16.23
C THR A 4 4.48 -46.93 -15.79
N THR A 5 5.16 -46.30 -16.73
CA THR A 5 6.25 -45.37 -16.45
C THR A 5 5.65 -43.99 -16.25
N THR A 6 5.70 -43.48 -15.02
CA THR A 6 5.30 -42.10 -14.72
C THR A 6 6.44 -41.16 -15.13
N VAL A 7 6.25 -40.44 -16.24
CA VAL A 7 7.15 -39.34 -16.62
C VAL A 7 6.76 -38.14 -15.78
N GLN A 8 7.59 -37.81 -14.79
CA GLN A 8 7.42 -36.60 -14.00
C GLN A 8 8.09 -35.45 -14.78
N GLU A 9 7.33 -34.76 -15.62
CA GLU A 9 7.80 -33.52 -16.24
C GLU A 9 8.10 -32.52 -15.13
N THR A 10 9.38 -32.27 -14.91
CA THR A 10 9.81 -31.13 -14.11
C THR A 10 9.58 -29.91 -14.98
N ILE A 11 8.47 -29.20 -14.76
CA ILE A 11 8.25 -27.89 -15.35
C ILE A 11 9.36 -26.98 -14.81
N THR A 12 10.42 -26.84 -15.60
CA THR A 12 11.37 -25.77 -15.37
C THR A 12 10.69 -24.53 -15.91
N LEU A 13 10.00 -23.80 -15.03
CA LEU A 13 9.55 -22.45 -15.35
C LEU A 13 10.83 -21.69 -15.71
N ASN A 14 11.01 -21.37 -16.99
CA ASN A 14 11.97 -20.37 -17.39
C ASN A 14 11.55 -19.10 -16.65
N GLN A 15 12.26 -18.76 -15.57
CA GLN A 15 12.16 -17.44 -14.96
C GLN A 15 12.36 -16.45 -16.10
N PRO A 16 11.36 -15.63 -16.45
CA PRO A 16 11.62 -14.54 -17.35
C PRO A 16 12.78 -13.74 -16.75
N LYS A 17 13.67 -13.19 -17.56
CA LYS A 17 14.23 -11.90 -17.15
C LYS A 17 13.02 -10.99 -17.01
N GLY A 18 12.63 -10.70 -15.77
CA GLY A 18 11.34 -10.10 -15.48
C GLY A 18 10.76 -10.61 -14.16
N ARG A 19 10.40 -9.68 -13.29
CA ARG A 19 9.77 -9.85 -11.97
C ARG A 19 10.57 -10.67 -10.96
N MET A 20 10.51 -10.28 -9.70
CA MET A 20 11.13 -11.05 -8.61
C MET A 20 10.48 -12.43 -8.47
N ALA A 21 11.30 -13.45 -8.19
CA ALA A 21 10.84 -14.82 -7.98
C ALA A 21 9.96 -15.00 -6.73
N LEU A 22 10.17 -14.19 -5.68
CA LEU A 22 9.44 -14.25 -4.40
C LEU A 22 9.42 -15.67 -3.80
N ASP A 23 10.55 -16.37 -3.87
CA ASP A 23 10.68 -17.81 -3.57
C ASP A 23 11.39 -18.12 -2.25
N GLY A 24 11.67 -17.12 -1.42
CA GLY A 24 12.36 -17.32 -0.13
C GLY A 24 13.88 -17.43 -0.24
N LYS A 25 14.45 -17.58 -1.44
CA LYS A 25 15.89 -17.85 -1.58
C LYS A 25 16.73 -16.58 -1.41
N PRO A 26 18.01 -16.70 -0.99
CA PRO A 26 18.90 -15.55 -0.94
C PRO A 26 19.00 -14.84 -2.29
N THR A 27 18.88 -13.52 -2.27
CA THR A 27 19.09 -12.63 -3.41
C THR A 27 20.15 -11.57 -3.03
N ASN A 28 20.66 -10.82 -4.01
CA ASN A 28 21.71 -9.83 -3.79
C ASN A 28 21.46 -8.57 -4.64
N TYR A 29 20.26 -8.02 -4.53
CA TYR A 29 19.87 -6.75 -5.17
C TYR A 29 20.55 -5.55 -4.50
N GLY A 30 20.94 -5.67 -3.22
CA GLY A 30 21.52 -4.58 -2.44
C GLY A 30 20.49 -3.56 -1.95
N ASP A 31 19.21 -3.92 -1.95
CA ASP A 31 18.09 -3.06 -1.55
C ASP A 31 16.96 -3.85 -0.85
N PHE A 32 15.79 -3.23 -0.67
CA PHE A 32 14.66 -3.80 0.06
C PHE A 32 14.17 -5.14 -0.50
N ARG A 33 14.48 -5.45 -1.76
CA ARG A 33 14.09 -6.71 -2.42
C ARG A 33 14.73 -7.93 -1.78
N ASP A 34 15.92 -7.78 -1.19
CA ASP A 34 16.59 -8.87 -0.48
C ASP A 34 15.80 -9.28 0.78
N ALA A 35 15.28 -8.29 1.52
CA ALA A 35 14.39 -8.53 2.66
C ALA A 35 13.04 -9.08 2.19
N LEU A 36 12.47 -8.52 1.13
CA LEU A 36 11.18 -8.97 0.58
C LEU A 36 11.23 -10.45 0.18
N ASN A 37 12.28 -10.88 -0.54
CA ASN A 37 12.40 -12.26 -0.97
C ASN A 37 12.63 -13.21 0.21
N ARG A 38 13.46 -12.81 1.20
CA ARG A 38 13.80 -13.64 2.36
C ARG A 38 12.67 -13.76 3.38
N ASP A 39 12.04 -12.64 3.72
CA ASP A 39 11.14 -12.52 4.87
C ASP A 39 9.66 -12.47 4.47
N GLY A 40 9.36 -12.29 3.18
CA GLY A 40 8.00 -12.06 2.69
C GLY A 40 7.45 -10.65 2.96
N TYR A 41 8.26 -9.75 3.51
CA TYR A 41 7.95 -8.34 3.70
C TYR A 41 9.21 -7.48 3.64
N ALA A 42 9.04 -6.18 3.36
CA ALA A 42 10.13 -5.22 3.41
C ALA A 42 9.65 -3.83 3.83
N VAL A 43 10.57 -3.00 4.30
CA VAL A 43 10.32 -1.60 4.64
C VAL A 43 11.08 -0.69 3.68
N VAL A 44 10.37 0.01 2.80
CA VAL A 44 10.95 1.01 1.91
C VAL A 44 10.99 2.36 2.63
N LYS A 45 12.14 2.69 3.22
CA LYS A 45 12.33 3.95 3.94
C LYS A 45 12.31 5.12 2.96
N GLY A 46 11.53 6.15 3.28
CA GLY A 46 11.48 7.37 2.48
C GLY A 46 10.77 7.22 1.13
N ALA A 47 9.96 6.17 0.94
CA ALA A 47 9.09 6.03 -0.24
C ALA A 47 8.27 7.30 -0.49
N ILE A 48 7.83 7.93 0.60
CA ILE A 48 7.30 9.30 0.62
C ILE A 48 8.17 10.12 1.58
N PRO A 49 8.77 11.24 1.12
CA PRO A 49 9.47 12.17 2.00
C PRO A 49 8.55 12.70 3.10
N LEU A 50 9.09 12.84 4.32
CA LEU A 50 8.32 13.21 5.51
C LEU A 50 7.46 14.47 5.30
N GLU A 51 8.00 15.49 4.66
CA GLU A 51 7.29 16.75 4.42
C GLU A 51 6.05 16.58 3.53
N ARG A 52 6.12 15.70 2.51
CA ARG A 52 4.96 15.37 1.68
C ARG A 52 3.97 14.50 2.43
N ALA A 53 4.45 13.52 3.19
CA ALA A 53 3.59 12.70 4.05
C ALA A 53 2.78 13.57 5.04
N LYS A 54 3.41 14.56 5.68
CA LYS A 54 2.71 15.54 6.55
C LYS A 54 1.66 16.35 5.79
N LYS A 55 1.95 16.77 4.57
CA LYS A 55 0.98 17.49 3.72
C LYS A 55 -0.24 16.63 3.37
N TYR A 56 -0.06 15.33 3.12
CA TYR A 56 -1.18 14.43 2.88
C TYR A 56 -2.01 14.19 4.14
N ALA A 57 -1.37 14.07 5.30
CA ALA A 57 -2.09 14.03 6.57
C ALA A 57 -2.90 15.32 6.81
N ASP A 58 -2.33 16.49 6.51
CA ASP A 58 -3.02 17.78 6.57
C ASP A 58 -4.25 17.83 5.64
N SER A 59 -4.10 17.31 4.42
CA SER A 59 -5.19 17.18 3.45
C SER A 59 -6.30 16.26 3.96
N PHE A 60 -5.94 15.14 4.60
CA PHE A 60 -6.89 14.23 5.23
C PHE A 60 -7.65 14.89 6.39
N TYR A 61 -6.97 15.64 7.26
CA TYR A 61 -7.67 16.40 8.31
C TYR A 61 -8.61 17.44 7.72
N GLY A 62 -8.21 18.12 6.65
CA GLY A 62 -9.08 19.07 5.94
C GLY A 62 -10.29 18.39 5.32
N TYR A 63 -10.12 17.17 4.79
CA TYR A 63 -11.23 16.34 4.32
C TYR A 63 -12.23 16.02 5.45
N LEU A 64 -11.76 15.62 6.63
CA LEU A 64 -12.64 15.36 7.78
C LEU A 64 -13.38 16.61 8.25
N GLU A 65 -12.68 17.74 8.36
CA GLU A 65 -13.26 19.03 8.75
C GLU A 65 -14.26 19.55 7.72
N GLY A 66 -14.04 19.26 6.44
CA GLY A 66 -14.90 19.67 5.32
C GLY A 66 -16.32 19.11 5.34
N PHE A 67 -16.60 18.08 6.15
CA PHE A 67 -17.97 17.61 6.38
C PHE A 67 -18.79 18.54 7.28
N ASP A 68 -18.14 19.49 7.96
CA ASP A 68 -18.78 20.47 8.86
C ASP A 68 -19.63 19.81 9.97
N LEU A 69 -19.17 18.67 10.49
CA LEU A 69 -19.83 17.92 11.57
C LEU A 69 -19.31 18.31 12.97
N GLY A 70 -18.35 19.23 13.05
CA GLY A 70 -17.78 19.73 14.30
C GLY A 70 -16.55 18.97 14.83
N TYR A 71 -15.95 18.10 14.01
CA TYR A 71 -14.57 17.61 14.21
C TYR A 71 -13.58 18.78 14.07
N LYS A 72 -12.56 18.79 14.94
CA LYS A 72 -11.45 19.74 14.90
C LYS A 72 -10.16 18.99 15.16
N ARG A 73 -9.19 19.08 14.25
CA ARG A 73 -7.93 18.31 14.32
C ARG A 73 -7.09 18.58 15.58
N ASP A 74 -7.23 19.76 16.16
CA ASP A 74 -6.48 20.26 17.31
C ASP A 74 -7.18 19.99 18.65
N ASP A 75 -8.40 19.45 18.62
CA ASP A 75 -9.18 19.13 19.81
C ASP A 75 -9.58 17.63 19.82
N PRO A 76 -8.88 16.78 20.58
CA PRO A 76 -9.18 15.34 20.65
C PRO A 76 -10.58 15.05 21.23
N PHE A 77 -11.19 15.97 21.99
CA PHE A 77 -12.55 15.80 22.49
C PHE A 77 -13.62 15.93 21.40
N THR A 78 -13.23 16.33 20.19
CA THR A 78 -14.10 16.32 19.01
C THR A 78 -14.09 15.01 18.25
N VAL A 79 -13.18 14.07 18.56
CA VAL A 79 -13.18 12.72 18.01
C VAL A 79 -14.35 11.93 18.60
N LYS A 80 -15.53 12.18 18.05
CA LYS A 80 -16.79 11.59 18.47
C LYS A 80 -17.54 11.16 17.22
N ARG A 81 -18.20 10.01 17.27
CA ARG A 81 -19.01 9.50 16.15
C ARG A 81 -20.00 10.53 15.60
N ALA A 82 -20.60 11.34 16.47
CA ALA A 82 -21.55 12.39 16.07
C ALA A 82 -20.90 13.59 15.37
N LYS A 83 -19.57 13.71 15.40
CA LYS A 83 -18.79 14.83 14.86
C LYS A 83 -17.91 14.45 13.67
N LEU A 84 -17.94 13.18 13.27
CA LEU A 84 -17.12 12.62 12.20
C LEU A 84 -18.03 12.11 11.07
N PRO A 85 -17.52 12.03 9.83
CA PRO A 85 -18.20 11.30 8.77
C PRO A 85 -18.34 9.81 9.14
N VAL A 86 -19.03 9.03 8.30
CA VAL A 86 -19.13 7.58 8.54
C VAL A 86 -17.75 6.94 8.45
N ILE A 87 -17.25 6.54 9.62
CA ILE A 87 -16.07 5.70 9.83
C ILE A 87 -16.58 4.45 10.54
N ASN A 88 -16.23 3.26 10.04
CA ASN A 88 -16.67 2.03 10.68
C ASN A 88 -15.88 1.74 11.97
N GLU A 89 -16.26 0.68 12.68
CA GLU A 89 -15.68 0.27 13.96
C GLU A 89 -14.19 -0.10 13.89
N LYS A 90 -13.64 -0.28 12.69
CA LYS A 90 -12.22 -0.58 12.43
C LYS A 90 -11.43 0.63 11.96
N GLY A 91 -12.01 1.84 12.02
CA GLY A 91 -11.35 3.06 11.56
C GLY A 91 -11.33 3.22 10.04
N MET A 92 -12.12 2.45 9.29
CA MET A 92 -12.13 2.53 7.83
C MET A 92 -13.20 3.50 7.31
N ILE A 93 -12.81 4.29 6.32
CA ILE A 93 -13.68 5.14 5.51
C ILE A 93 -13.86 4.45 4.15
N LEU A 94 -15.02 3.86 3.91
CA LEU A 94 -15.37 3.20 2.65
C LEU A 94 -16.31 4.05 1.77
N SER A 95 -16.86 5.12 2.37
CA SER A 95 -17.89 5.96 1.77
C SER A 95 -17.28 7.19 1.07
N TYR A 96 -18.17 7.99 0.47
CA TYR A 96 -17.86 9.34 -0.04
C TYR A 96 -16.86 9.40 -1.18
N GLY A 97 -16.54 8.27 -1.81
CA GLY A 97 -15.52 8.22 -2.85
C GLY A 97 -14.13 8.60 -2.31
N VAL A 98 -13.85 8.41 -1.02
CA VAL A 98 -12.59 8.82 -0.37
C VAL A 98 -11.36 8.29 -1.10
N THR A 99 -11.48 7.12 -1.71
CA THR A 99 -10.42 6.47 -2.50
C THR A 99 -10.03 7.27 -3.74
N HIS A 100 -10.88 8.18 -4.20
CA HIS A 100 -10.69 9.03 -5.36
C HIS A 100 -10.37 10.49 -5.00
N GLU A 101 -10.19 10.79 -3.71
CA GLU A 101 -9.70 12.10 -3.28
C GLU A 101 -8.33 12.40 -3.86
N LYS A 102 -8.08 13.68 -4.16
CA LYS A 102 -6.83 14.12 -4.78
C LYS A 102 -5.60 13.70 -3.99
N TRP A 103 -5.63 13.84 -2.67
CA TRP A 103 -4.49 13.50 -1.81
C TRP A 103 -4.20 11.99 -1.78
N VAL A 104 -5.21 11.14 -2.00
CA VAL A 104 -5.01 9.69 -2.14
C VAL A 104 -4.36 9.38 -3.49
N TRP A 105 -4.81 10.01 -4.58
CA TRP A 105 -4.15 9.89 -5.88
C TRP A 105 -2.70 10.38 -5.86
N ASP A 106 -2.44 11.51 -5.22
CA ASP A 106 -1.10 12.06 -5.09
C ASP A 106 -0.18 11.08 -4.34
N ILE A 107 -0.66 10.37 -3.30
CA ILE A 107 0.09 9.30 -2.62
C ILE A 107 0.38 8.12 -3.55
N ARG A 108 -0.62 7.66 -4.32
CA ARG A 108 -0.44 6.50 -5.22
C ARG A 108 0.56 6.79 -6.34
N SER A 109 0.68 8.06 -6.74
CA SER A 109 1.60 8.52 -7.77
C SER A 109 2.97 8.98 -7.22
N GLU A 110 3.25 8.75 -5.94
CA GLU A 110 4.54 9.07 -5.34
C GLU A 110 5.68 8.29 -6.01
N PRO A 111 6.75 8.93 -6.53
CA PRO A 111 7.80 8.21 -7.25
C PRO A 111 8.42 7.08 -6.44
N GLY A 112 8.71 7.30 -5.15
CA GLY A 112 9.27 6.25 -4.29
C GLY A 112 8.30 5.11 -3.96
N VAL A 113 7.00 5.31 -4.15
CA VAL A 113 5.99 4.24 -4.08
C VAL A 113 5.97 3.47 -5.40
N VAL A 114 5.86 4.17 -6.53
CA VAL A 114 5.82 3.55 -7.87
C VAL A 114 7.10 2.76 -8.15
N GLU A 115 8.28 3.38 -7.98
CA GLU A 115 9.59 2.75 -8.20
C GLU A 115 9.80 1.48 -7.37
N ALA A 116 9.18 1.38 -6.19
CA ALA A 116 9.26 0.16 -5.37
C ALA A 116 8.56 -1.01 -6.06
N PHE A 117 7.38 -0.78 -6.65
CA PHE A 117 6.66 -1.80 -7.42
C PHE A 117 7.34 -2.06 -8.76
N GLU A 118 7.87 -1.05 -9.44
CA GLU A 118 8.60 -1.23 -10.71
C GLU A 118 9.80 -2.16 -10.51
N LYS A 119 10.55 -2.01 -9.41
CA LYS A 119 11.70 -2.89 -9.08
C LYS A 119 11.29 -4.33 -8.79
N VAL A 120 10.11 -4.55 -8.24
CA VAL A 120 9.59 -5.89 -7.91
C VAL A 120 9.06 -6.57 -9.17
N TYR A 121 8.35 -5.83 -10.01
CA TYR A 121 7.74 -6.36 -11.23
C TYR A 121 8.61 -6.27 -12.47
N ASP A 122 9.75 -5.58 -12.39
CA ASP A 122 10.63 -5.27 -13.54
C ASP A 122 9.82 -4.67 -14.71
N ASP A 123 8.91 -3.75 -14.38
CA ASP A 123 7.92 -3.17 -15.30
C ASP A 123 7.54 -1.76 -14.84
N SER A 124 7.54 -0.79 -15.77
CA SER A 124 7.12 0.60 -15.51
C SER A 124 5.66 0.86 -15.87
N ASP A 125 5.02 -0.02 -16.65
CA ASP A 125 3.61 0.11 -17.00
C ASP A 125 2.74 -0.58 -15.94
N LEU A 126 2.65 0.08 -14.78
CA LEU A 126 1.96 -0.45 -13.62
C LEU A 126 0.49 -0.05 -13.59
N ILE A 127 -0.37 -1.03 -13.33
CA ILE A 127 -1.75 -0.77 -12.91
C ILE A 127 -1.79 -0.41 -11.42
N VAL A 128 -2.82 0.33 -11.03
CA VAL A 128 -3.04 0.74 -9.65
C VAL A 128 -4.32 0.09 -9.11
N SER A 129 -4.23 -0.50 -7.91
CA SER A 129 -5.41 -0.94 -7.16
C SER A 129 -5.94 0.19 -6.29
N PHE A 130 -7.25 0.19 -6.07
CA PHE A 130 -7.89 1.11 -5.13
C PHE A 130 -8.21 0.37 -3.84
N ASP A 131 -7.86 1.00 -2.74
CA ASP A 131 -8.24 0.57 -1.41
C ASP A 131 -8.79 1.77 -0.63
N VAL A 132 -9.41 1.48 0.51
CA VAL A 132 -10.06 2.40 1.43
C VAL A 132 -9.04 3.13 2.30
N VAL A 133 -9.49 4.18 3.00
CA VAL A 133 -8.64 4.93 3.94
C VAL A 133 -8.87 4.41 5.35
N ASN A 134 -7.80 4.10 6.07
CA ASN A 134 -7.85 3.77 7.50
C ASN A 134 -7.31 4.93 8.34
N VAL A 135 -8.02 5.27 9.41
CA VAL A 135 -7.63 6.27 10.39
C VAL A 135 -7.83 5.72 11.79
N GLN A 136 -6.80 5.89 12.63
CA GLN A 136 -6.88 5.63 14.06
C GLN A 136 -6.59 6.92 14.81
N PHE A 137 -7.53 7.33 15.65
CA PHE A 137 -7.36 8.50 16.51
C PHE A 137 -6.74 8.09 17.86
N PRO A 138 -5.95 8.96 18.50
CA PRO A 138 -5.45 8.72 19.85
C PRO A 138 -6.62 8.70 20.85
N GLY A 139 -6.70 7.65 21.66
CA GLY A 139 -7.78 7.43 22.63
C GLY A 139 -7.78 6.00 23.13
#